data_AF-A0A9D6VTE6-F1
#
_entry.id   AF-A0A9D6VTE6-F1
#
_cell.length_a   1.000
_cell.length_b   1.000
_cell.length_c   1.000
_cell.angle_alpha   90.00
_cell.angle_beta   90.00
_cell.angle_gamma   90.00
#
_symmetry.space_group_name_H-M   'P 1'
#
loop_
_entity.id
_entity.type
_entity.pdbx_description
1 polymer ?
#
loop_
_entity_poly.entity_id
_entity_poly.type
_entity_poly.pdbx_seq_one_letter_code
_entity_poly.pdbx_strand_id
1 'polypeptide(L)'
;MELTESERDIFLRLPEPPTCTSVKASKVWIVEWLPANESQTGRSLYEWMQGQRKEWAAHYSCRSKGDLIHAIAAASDFVSRTAQVPILHIDAHGGEKGLVGPDGNGGMELLSWGELIGPLQILNTYTGCNLLVFLSACLGYAAVQIFSQGPRASAIAIIGPDSEVMPSKLLEGGKEFYRRIREGMYSLEEILDSASREMGGVKLLYEPVTGLTYEAWISQLIASLRSEEQAARKERVRCMMARIGGLGLDEIEVRLNKVAVLPTPAELQALWDMMFMIDLFPENAARFGLDMGVIHEVLVDAASRR
;
A
#
# COMPACT_ATOMS: atom_id res chain seq x y z
N MET A 1 -2.97 15.71 -6.28
CA MET A 1 -3.38 16.67 -7.34
C MET A 1 -4.76 17.18 -6.98
N GLU A 2 -4.98 18.48 -6.98
CA GLU A 2 -6.26 19.03 -6.54
C GLU A 2 -7.27 19.10 -7.70
N LEU A 3 -8.45 18.52 -7.49
CA LEU A 3 -9.58 18.59 -8.44
C LEU A 3 -10.33 19.91 -8.25
N THR A 4 -10.79 20.50 -9.36
CA THR A 4 -11.70 21.66 -9.33
C THR A 4 -13.07 21.26 -8.78
N GLU A 5 -13.93 22.22 -8.45
CA GLU A 5 -15.28 21.94 -7.95
C GLU A 5 -16.12 21.11 -8.95
N SER A 6 -16.05 21.43 -10.24
CA SER A 6 -16.72 20.66 -11.30
C SER A 6 -16.14 19.26 -11.49
N GLU A 7 -14.84 19.08 -11.23
CA GLU A 7 -14.20 17.76 -11.25
C GLU A 7 -14.55 16.91 -10.04
N ARG A 8 -14.75 17.55 -8.88
CA ARG A 8 -15.26 16.87 -7.68
C ARG A 8 -16.69 16.38 -7.88
N ASP A 9 -17.55 17.13 -8.58
CA ASP A 9 -18.89 16.66 -8.95
C ASP A 9 -18.84 15.39 -9.82
N ILE A 10 -17.91 15.32 -10.78
CA ILE A 10 -17.69 14.11 -11.57
C ILE A 10 -17.24 12.96 -10.65
N PHE A 11 -16.27 13.20 -9.78
CA PHE A 11 -15.76 12.20 -8.84
C PHE A 11 -16.88 11.58 -7.99
N LEU A 12 -17.75 12.42 -7.40
CA LEU A 12 -18.84 11.99 -6.51
C LEU A 12 -19.94 11.19 -7.21
N ARG A 13 -19.98 11.18 -8.54
CA ARG A 13 -20.94 10.40 -9.34
C ARG A 13 -20.45 9.01 -9.72
N LEU A 14 -19.17 8.72 -9.48
CA LEU A 14 -18.55 7.46 -9.87
C LEU A 14 -18.85 6.35 -8.85
N PRO A 15 -18.96 5.08 -9.29
CA PRO A 15 -19.15 3.96 -8.37
C PRO A 15 -17.92 3.78 -7.48
N GLU A 16 -18.15 3.56 -6.19
CA GLU A 16 -17.07 3.29 -5.22
C GLU A 16 -16.78 1.78 -5.14
N PRO A 17 -15.52 1.38 -4.85
CA PRO A 17 -15.19 0.00 -4.59
C PRO A 17 -15.85 -0.51 -3.29
N PRO A 18 -16.05 -1.83 -3.13
CA PRO A 18 -16.61 -2.39 -1.90
C PRO A 18 -15.73 -2.06 -0.68
N THR A 19 -16.36 -1.80 0.47
CA THR A 19 -15.69 -1.42 1.73
C THR A 19 -15.19 -2.62 2.55
N CYS A 20 -15.07 -3.81 1.97
CA CYS A 20 -14.83 -5.04 2.72
C CYS A 20 -13.34 -5.28 3.02
N THR A 21 -12.92 -4.96 4.24
CA THR A 21 -11.59 -5.28 4.79
C THR A 21 -11.65 -6.38 5.85
N SER A 22 -12.23 -7.54 5.53
CA SER A 22 -12.07 -8.70 6.42
C SER A 22 -10.60 -9.11 6.50
N VAL A 23 -9.98 -9.01 7.67
CA VAL A 23 -8.58 -9.40 7.88
C VAL A 23 -8.48 -10.92 8.06
N LYS A 24 -7.87 -11.60 7.08
CA LYS A 24 -7.52 -13.02 7.19
C LYS A 24 -6.09 -13.13 7.71
N ALA A 25 -5.90 -13.12 9.02
CA ALA A 25 -4.58 -13.23 9.64
C ALA A 25 -4.48 -14.47 10.53
N SER A 26 -3.44 -15.28 10.32
CA SER A 26 -3.17 -16.49 11.12
C SER A 26 -1.83 -16.48 11.84
N LYS A 27 -0.94 -15.56 11.47
CA LYS A 27 0.40 -15.42 12.06
C LYS A 27 0.81 -13.95 12.12
N VAL A 28 1.74 -13.62 13.00
CA VAL A 28 2.42 -12.32 13.01
C VAL A 28 3.89 -12.50 12.67
N TRP A 29 4.37 -11.72 11.71
CA TRP A 29 5.76 -11.73 11.26
C TRP A 29 6.42 -10.42 11.70
N ILE A 30 7.16 -10.46 12.79
CA ILE A 30 7.78 -9.27 13.40
C ILE A 30 9.19 -9.11 12.85
N VAL A 31 9.45 -7.96 12.23
CA VAL A 31 10.75 -7.56 11.69
C VAL A 31 11.19 -6.32 12.46
N GLU A 32 12.23 -6.48 13.29
CA GLU A 32 12.78 -5.43 14.14
C GLU A 32 14.09 -4.92 13.54
N TRP A 33 14.14 -3.65 13.17
CA TRP A 33 15.31 -2.98 12.60
C TRP A 33 15.67 -1.74 13.41
N LEU A 34 16.15 -1.97 14.63
CA LEU A 34 16.54 -0.95 15.60
C LEU A 34 18.02 -1.15 16.00
N PRO A 35 18.73 -0.07 16.38
CA PRO A 35 20.07 -0.18 16.96
C PRO A 35 20.09 -1.05 18.23
N ALA A 36 21.14 -1.84 18.41
CA ALA A 36 21.23 -2.79 19.53
C ALA A 36 21.29 -2.14 20.91
N ASN A 37 21.61 -0.85 20.98
CA ASN A 37 21.65 -0.04 22.20
C ASN A 37 20.30 0.61 22.55
N GLU A 38 19.28 0.41 21.72
CA GLU A 38 17.92 0.91 21.94
C GLU A 38 16.98 -0.17 22.50
N SER A 39 15.78 0.25 22.89
CA SER A 39 14.75 -0.68 23.36
C SER A 39 14.29 -1.58 22.20
N GLN A 40 14.49 -2.88 22.34
CA GLN A 40 14.07 -3.89 21.36
C GLN A 40 12.58 -4.20 21.54
N THR A 41 11.73 -3.30 21.05
CA THR A 41 10.27 -3.36 21.24
C THR A 41 9.61 -4.50 20.47
N GLY A 42 10.06 -4.80 19.25
CA GLY A 42 9.64 -5.95 18.45
C GLY A 42 9.95 -7.28 19.14
N ARG A 43 11.13 -7.41 19.75
CA ARG A 43 11.46 -8.58 20.58
C ARG A 43 10.56 -8.67 21.81
N SER A 44 10.36 -7.55 22.50
CA SER A 44 9.49 -7.50 23.69
C SER A 44 8.04 -7.86 23.36
N LEU A 45 7.55 -7.43 22.20
CA LEU A 45 6.24 -7.80 21.67
C LEU A 45 6.18 -9.30 21.37
N TYR A 46 7.17 -9.83 20.66
CA TYR A 46 7.27 -11.26 20.35
C TYR A 46 7.22 -12.13 21.60
N GLU A 47 8.03 -11.81 22.62
CA GLU A 47 8.08 -12.57 23.88
C GLU A 47 6.71 -12.55 24.60
N TRP A 48 6.05 -11.39 24.62
CA TRP A 48 4.69 -11.28 25.14
C TRP A 48 3.69 -12.14 24.34
N MET A 49 3.75 -12.09 23.00
CA MET A 49 2.87 -12.88 22.12
C MET A 49 3.06 -14.39 22.30
N GLN A 50 4.30 -14.86 22.52
CA GLN A 50 4.56 -16.27 22.80
C GLN A 50 3.92 -16.73 24.11
N GLY A 51 3.86 -15.84 25.11
CA GLY A 51 3.10 -16.07 26.34
C GLY A 51 1.59 -16.15 26.13
N GLN A 52 1.06 -15.49 25.09
CA GLN A 52 -0.37 -15.51 24.73
C GLN A 52 -0.78 -16.75 23.93
N ARG A 53 0.04 -17.15 22.95
CA ARG A 53 -0.16 -18.33 22.10
C ARG A 53 1.17 -18.73 21.48
N LYS A 54 1.63 -19.95 21.78
CA LYS A 54 2.87 -20.49 21.19
C LYS A 54 2.80 -20.48 19.67
N GLU A 55 3.92 -20.12 19.04
CA GLU A 55 4.13 -20.11 17.58
C GLU A 55 3.24 -19.14 16.79
N TRP A 56 2.48 -18.29 17.48
CA TRP A 56 1.61 -17.31 16.84
C TRP A 56 2.38 -16.17 16.15
N ALA A 57 3.59 -15.88 16.64
CA ALA A 57 4.50 -14.91 16.05
C ALA A 57 5.83 -15.55 15.65
N ALA A 58 6.50 -14.95 14.68
CA ALA A 58 7.93 -15.12 14.40
C ALA A 58 8.62 -13.76 14.55
N HIS A 59 9.90 -13.76 14.94
CA HIS A 59 10.68 -12.54 15.16
C HIS A 59 12.01 -12.59 14.42
N TYR A 60 12.33 -11.50 13.74
CA TYR A 60 13.54 -11.30 12.94
C TYR A 60 14.19 -9.99 13.37
N SER A 61 15.40 -10.08 13.95
CA SER A 61 16.22 -8.91 14.25
C SER A 61 17.14 -8.63 13.06
N CYS A 62 17.07 -7.41 12.55
CA CYS A 62 17.77 -6.96 11.35
C CYS A 62 18.88 -5.98 11.73
N ARG A 63 20.05 -6.12 11.10
CA ARG A 63 21.21 -5.23 11.33
C ARG A 63 21.47 -4.29 10.18
N SER A 64 20.79 -4.50 9.07
CA SER A 64 20.86 -3.71 7.83
C SER A 64 19.50 -3.71 7.15
N LYS A 65 19.30 -2.80 6.19
CA LYS A 65 18.13 -2.81 5.31
C LYS A 65 18.07 -4.09 4.47
N GLY A 66 19.23 -4.65 4.14
CA GLY A 66 19.34 -5.94 3.44
C GLY A 66 18.71 -7.06 4.26
N ASP A 67 18.96 -7.10 5.57
CA ASP A 67 18.34 -8.08 6.47
C ASP A 67 16.83 -7.90 6.55
N LEU A 68 16.34 -6.66 6.56
CA LEU A 68 14.90 -6.36 6.56
C LEU A 68 14.23 -6.88 5.29
N ILE A 69 14.80 -6.58 4.11
CA ILE A 69 14.31 -7.10 2.83
C ILE A 69 14.33 -8.64 2.80
N HIS A 70 15.40 -9.26 3.30
CA HIS A 70 15.48 -10.72 3.41
C HIS A 70 14.44 -11.29 4.38
N ALA A 71 14.12 -10.60 5.47
CA ALA A 71 13.08 -11.03 6.40
C ALA A 71 11.68 -11.00 5.76
N ILE A 72 11.39 -10.02 4.89
CA ILE A 72 10.15 -9.96 4.09
C ILE A 72 10.12 -11.09 3.05
N ALA A 73 11.24 -11.35 2.38
CA ALA A 73 11.36 -12.48 1.45
C ALA A 73 11.14 -13.83 2.16
N ALA A 74 11.70 -14.01 3.35
CA ALA A 74 11.49 -15.21 4.16
C ALA A 74 10.02 -15.39 4.58
N ALA A 75 9.27 -14.29 4.79
CA ALA A 75 7.83 -14.36 5.00
C ALA A 75 7.12 -14.91 3.76
N SER A 76 7.52 -14.47 2.57
CA SER A 76 6.94 -14.94 1.29
C SER A 76 7.15 -16.45 1.12
N ASP A 77 8.38 -16.92 1.37
CA ASP A 77 8.72 -18.35 1.38
C ASP A 77 7.95 -19.15 2.43
N PHE A 78 7.62 -18.54 3.57
CA PHE A 78 6.81 -19.18 4.59
C PHE A 78 5.34 -19.34 4.15
N VAL A 79 4.75 -18.29 3.57
CA VAL A 79 3.37 -18.33 3.07
C VAL A 79 3.20 -19.39 1.99
N SER A 80 4.13 -19.46 1.04
CA SER A 80 4.09 -20.42 -0.06
C SER A 80 4.11 -21.89 0.40
N ARG A 81 4.66 -22.18 1.59
CA ARG A 81 4.75 -23.53 2.16
C ARG A 81 3.64 -23.90 3.13
N THR A 82 2.92 -22.93 3.70
CA THR A 82 2.04 -23.17 4.85
C THR A 82 0.60 -22.70 4.68
N ALA A 83 0.31 -21.94 3.62
CA ALA A 83 -0.99 -21.28 3.39
C ALA A 83 -1.44 -20.36 4.54
N GLN A 84 -0.55 -20.03 5.48
CA GLN A 84 -0.81 -19.07 6.55
C GLN A 84 -0.65 -17.65 6.01
N VAL A 85 -1.51 -16.74 6.44
CA VAL A 85 -1.45 -15.33 6.06
C VAL A 85 -0.90 -14.51 7.23
N PRO A 86 0.29 -13.90 7.09
CA PRO A 86 0.89 -13.10 8.14
C PRO A 86 0.33 -11.67 8.15
N ILE A 87 0.23 -11.09 9.34
CA ILE A 87 0.38 -9.64 9.50
C ILE A 87 1.89 -9.38 9.54
N LEU A 88 2.38 -8.53 8.64
CA LEU A 88 3.77 -8.08 8.67
C LEU A 88 3.87 -6.90 9.63
N HIS A 89 4.58 -7.08 10.73
CA HIS A 89 4.86 -6.03 11.70
C HIS A 89 6.30 -5.57 11.52
N ILE A 90 6.50 -4.30 11.20
CA ILE A 90 7.84 -3.72 11.07
C ILE A 90 8.03 -2.73 12.23
N ASP A 91 9.07 -2.95 13.02
CA ASP A 91 9.46 -2.09 14.14
C ASP A 91 10.82 -1.46 13.85
N ALA A 92 10.82 -0.15 13.61
CA ALA A 92 12.00 0.60 13.15
C ALA A 92 11.82 2.10 13.40
N HIS A 93 12.88 2.90 13.20
CA HIS A 93 12.67 4.33 13.05
C HIS A 93 12.02 4.62 11.70
N GLY A 94 11.25 5.70 11.63
CA GLY A 94 10.53 6.10 10.41
C GLY A 94 10.57 7.61 10.20
N GLY A 95 10.36 8.00 8.94
CA GLY A 95 10.19 9.38 8.55
C GLY A 95 9.55 9.49 7.17
N GLU A 96 9.46 10.71 6.65
CA GLU A 96 8.76 10.99 5.38
C GLU A 96 9.30 10.19 4.18
N LYS A 97 10.59 9.83 4.18
CA LYS A 97 11.25 9.18 3.03
C LYS A 97 11.33 7.66 3.13
N GLY A 98 11.08 7.08 4.29
CA GLY A 98 11.28 5.65 4.51
C GLY A 98 11.52 5.27 5.97
N LEU A 99 12.01 4.05 6.13
CA LEU A 99 12.46 3.50 7.40
C LEU A 99 13.96 3.73 7.57
N VAL A 100 14.39 3.96 8.80
CA VAL A 100 15.80 4.19 9.14
C VAL A 100 16.21 3.20 10.22
N GLY A 101 17.40 2.64 10.08
CA GLY A 101 17.94 1.69 11.04
C GLY A 101 19.45 1.52 10.87
N PRO A 102 20.07 0.59 11.63
CA PRO A 102 21.50 0.34 11.53
C PRO A 102 21.92 -0.17 10.14
N ASP A 103 23.15 0.13 9.73
CA ASP A 103 23.77 -0.28 8.45
C ASP A 103 24.69 -1.53 8.55
N GLY A 104 24.73 -2.15 9.73
CA GLY A 104 25.57 -3.30 10.05
C GLY A 104 27.04 -2.96 10.36
N ASN A 105 27.47 -1.73 10.16
CA ASN A 105 28.85 -1.25 10.30
C ASN A 105 29.00 -0.14 11.36
N GLY A 106 27.96 0.10 12.16
CA GLY A 106 27.93 1.11 13.23
C GLY A 106 27.39 2.48 12.79
N GLY A 107 26.93 2.60 11.54
CA GLY A 107 26.19 3.74 11.03
C GLY A 107 24.69 3.48 10.94
N MET A 108 23.99 4.40 10.27
CA MET A 108 22.57 4.31 9.98
C MET A 108 22.37 4.35 8.46
N GLU A 109 21.36 3.64 7.96
CA GLU A 109 20.97 3.68 6.56
C GLU A 109 19.47 3.88 6.38
N LEU A 110 19.09 4.40 5.21
CA LEU A 110 17.71 4.60 4.80
C LEU A 110 17.27 3.45 3.91
N LEU A 111 16.13 2.85 4.25
CA LEU A 111 15.33 2.05 3.35
C LEU A 111 14.18 2.91 2.85
N SER A 112 14.26 3.34 1.60
CA SER A 112 13.23 4.19 1.03
C SER A 112 11.90 3.44 0.89
N TRP A 113 10.82 4.22 0.94
CA TRP A 113 9.48 3.75 0.61
C TRP A 113 9.43 3.02 -0.75
N GLY A 114 10.13 3.54 -1.78
CA GLY A 114 10.21 2.89 -3.10
C GLY A 114 10.89 1.52 -3.09
N GLU A 115 11.92 1.32 -2.26
CA GLU A 115 12.60 0.03 -2.12
C GLU A 115 11.73 -1.05 -1.46
N LEU A 116 10.67 -0.67 -0.72
CA LEU A 116 9.73 -1.61 -0.10
C LEU A 116 8.63 -2.13 -1.04
N ILE A 117 8.36 -1.43 -2.15
CA ILE A 117 7.26 -1.79 -3.07
C ILE A 117 7.40 -3.23 -3.58
N GLY A 118 8.56 -3.56 -4.16
CA GLY A 118 8.79 -4.88 -4.74
C GLY A 118 8.64 -6.02 -3.72
N PRO A 119 9.39 -5.99 -2.59
CA PRO A 119 9.27 -7.01 -1.55
C PRO A 119 7.84 -7.17 -1.01
N LEU A 120 7.11 -6.07 -0.78
CA LEU A 120 5.74 -6.12 -0.28
C LEU A 120 4.73 -6.64 -1.33
N GLN A 121 4.85 -6.23 -2.59
CA GLN A 121 4.02 -6.78 -3.69
C GLN A 121 4.19 -8.29 -3.84
N ILE A 122 5.44 -8.78 -3.76
CA ILE A 122 5.73 -10.21 -3.80
C ILE A 122 5.04 -10.93 -2.64
N LEU A 123 5.24 -10.45 -1.41
CA LEU A 123 4.60 -11.04 -0.24
C LEU A 123 3.07 -11.01 -0.35
N ASN A 124 2.48 -9.87 -0.71
CA ASN A 124 1.03 -9.73 -0.83
C ASN A 124 0.46 -10.66 -1.91
N THR A 125 1.20 -10.90 -2.99
CA THR A 125 0.84 -11.88 -4.02
C THR A 125 0.75 -13.28 -3.44
N TYR A 126 1.74 -13.71 -2.63
CA TYR A 126 1.67 -15.00 -1.94
C TYR A 126 0.54 -15.08 -0.92
N THR A 127 0.13 -13.97 -0.31
CA THR A 127 -1.05 -13.93 0.57
C THR A 127 -2.38 -13.91 -0.17
N GLY A 128 -2.40 -13.85 -1.51
CA GLY A 128 -3.63 -13.71 -2.29
C GLY A 128 -4.34 -12.38 -2.10
N CYS A 129 -3.59 -11.28 -1.97
CA CYS A 129 -4.12 -9.95 -1.64
C CYS A 129 -4.79 -9.90 -0.25
N ASN A 130 -4.09 -10.37 0.78
CA ASN A 130 -4.57 -10.34 2.17
C ASN A 130 -3.55 -9.75 3.16
N LEU A 131 -2.42 -9.22 2.67
CA LEU A 131 -1.37 -8.72 3.53
C LEU A 131 -1.80 -7.44 4.26
N LEU A 132 -1.76 -7.49 5.59
CA LEU A 132 -1.84 -6.32 6.44
C LEU A 132 -0.44 -5.97 6.93
N VAL A 133 -0.06 -4.69 6.84
CA VAL A 133 1.23 -4.20 7.34
C VAL A 133 1.01 -3.30 8.54
N PHE A 134 1.61 -3.65 9.68
CA PHE A 134 1.65 -2.83 10.88
C PHE A 134 3.03 -2.18 11.00
N LEU A 135 3.10 -0.87 10.86
CA LEU A 135 4.32 -0.07 11.00
C LEU A 135 4.39 0.54 12.39
N SER A 136 5.22 -0.05 13.25
CA SER A 136 5.67 0.52 14.51
C SER A 136 6.87 1.43 14.22
N ALA A 137 6.59 2.59 13.61
CA ALA A 137 7.60 3.58 13.26
C ALA A 137 6.99 4.99 13.28
N CYS A 138 7.77 6.01 13.67
CA CYS A 138 7.35 7.41 13.59
C CYS A 138 6.94 7.75 12.15
N LEU A 139 5.82 8.47 11.99
CA LEU A 139 5.25 8.79 10.67
C LEU A 139 5.08 7.56 9.76
N GLY A 140 4.83 6.37 10.32
CA GLY A 140 4.60 5.13 9.56
C GLY A 140 3.46 5.28 8.54
N TYR A 141 2.48 6.15 8.81
CA TYR A 141 1.43 6.50 7.85
C TYR A 141 1.97 7.12 6.54
N ALA A 142 3.13 7.79 6.54
CA ALA A 142 3.74 8.35 5.33
C ALA A 142 4.04 7.27 4.26
N ALA A 143 4.15 6.00 4.66
CA ALA A 143 4.28 4.87 3.75
C ALA A 143 3.09 4.73 2.79
N VAL A 144 1.94 5.35 3.08
CA VAL A 144 0.76 5.40 2.21
C VAL A 144 1.08 5.73 0.74
N GLN A 145 2.14 6.53 0.52
CA GLN A 145 2.60 6.97 -0.79
C GLN A 145 3.07 5.82 -1.72
N ILE A 146 3.36 4.62 -1.19
CA ILE A 146 3.85 3.49 -1.99
C ILE A 146 2.75 2.61 -2.55
N PHE A 147 1.53 2.71 -2.01
CA PHE A 147 0.48 1.74 -2.29
C PHE A 147 -0.21 1.93 -3.64
N SER A 148 -0.08 3.12 -4.22
CA SER A 148 -0.49 3.40 -5.59
C SER A 148 0.65 3.18 -6.60
N GLN A 149 1.79 2.63 -6.18
CA GLN A 149 2.97 2.49 -7.03
C GLN A 149 3.20 1.03 -7.45
N GLY A 150 3.50 0.85 -8.74
CA GLY A 150 3.75 -0.45 -9.35
C GLY A 150 2.47 -1.18 -9.79
N PRO A 151 2.59 -2.41 -10.31
CA PRO A 151 1.50 -3.09 -10.98
C PRO A 151 0.49 -3.76 -10.04
N ARG A 152 0.84 -3.97 -8.76
CA ARG A 152 0.01 -4.68 -7.78
C ARG A 152 -0.01 -3.94 -6.45
N ALA A 153 -1.09 -4.10 -5.68
CA ALA A 153 -1.17 -3.53 -4.36
C ALA A 153 -0.11 -4.19 -3.45
N SER A 154 0.67 -3.37 -2.75
CA SER A 154 1.70 -3.85 -1.80
C SER A 154 1.10 -4.44 -0.51
N ALA A 155 -0.15 -4.10 -0.18
CA ALA A 155 -0.91 -4.61 0.96
C ALA A 155 -2.41 -4.30 0.76
N ILE A 156 -3.28 -4.78 1.63
CA ILE A 156 -4.69 -4.35 1.67
C ILE A 156 -4.90 -3.13 2.58
N ALA A 157 -4.06 -2.97 3.59
CA ALA A 157 -4.03 -1.82 4.46
C ALA A 157 -2.66 -1.68 5.14
N ILE A 158 -2.33 -0.44 5.49
CA ILE A 158 -1.29 -0.11 6.46
C ILE A 158 -1.94 0.33 7.75
N ILE A 159 -1.29 -0.01 8.86
CA ILE A 159 -1.57 0.51 10.18
C ILE A 159 -0.30 1.17 10.70
N GLY A 160 -0.43 2.36 11.28
CA GLY A 160 0.69 3.02 11.94
C GLY A 160 0.27 4.31 12.62
N PRO A 161 1.16 4.92 13.41
CA PRO A 161 0.89 6.23 14.00
C PRO A 161 0.96 7.34 12.94
N ASP A 162 0.17 8.39 13.16
CA ASP A 162 0.16 9.62 12.35
C ASP A 162 1.18 10.67 12.82
N SER A 163 1.89 10.37 13.90
CA SER A 163 2.72 11.30 14.66
C SER A 163 3.94 10.61 15.23
N GLU A 164 4.84 11.38 15.85
CA GLU A 164 5.96 10.83 16.62
C GLU A 164 5.45 10.21 17.92
N VAL A 165 5.96 9.03 18.26
CA VAL A 165 5.46 8.24 19.40
C VAL A 165 6.63 7.65 20.16
N MET A 166 6.53 7.63 21.49
CA MET A 166 7.51 6.94 22.33
C MET A 166 7.47 5.42 22.07
N PRO A 167 8.63 4.73 22.03
CA PRO A 167 8.67 3.28 21.80
C PRO A 167 7.83 2.45 22.78
N SER A 168 7.77 2.85 24.05
CA SER A 168 6.93 2.17 25.06
C SER A 168 5.45 2.23 24.71
N LYS A 169 4.98 3.35 24.15
CA LYS A 169 3.59 3.52 23.70
C LYS A 169 3.30 2.67 22.48
N LEU A 170 4.20 2.62 21.50
CA LEU A 170 4.06 1.72 20.34
C LEU A 170 3.95 0.25 20.77
N LEU A 171 4.76 -0.17 21.75
CA LEU A 171 4.70 -1.52 22.31
C LEU A 171 3.35 -1.79 23.01
N GLU A 172 2.84 -0.85 23.81
CA GLU A 172 1.53 -0.95 24.47
C GLU A 172 0.39 -1.06 23.43
N GLY A 173 0.39 -0.18 22.43
CA GLY A 173 -0.58 -0.20 21.34
C GLY A 173 -0.53 -1.49 20.53
N GLY A 174 0.68 -1.97 20.18
CA GLY A 174 0.86 -3.23 19.49
C GLY A 174 0.33 -4.43 20.27
N LYS A 175 0.60 -4.51 21.58
CA LYS A 175 0.05 -5.55 22.45
C LYS A 175 -1.46 -5.55 22.45
N GLU A 176 -2.07 -4.38 22.60
CA GLU A 176 -3.53 -4.24 22.59
C GLU A 176 -4.14 -4.60 21.23
N PHE A 177 -3.54 -4.13 20.14
CA PHE A 177 -3.94 -4.47 18.77
C PHE A 177 -4.02 -6.00 18.59
N TYR A 178 -2.92 -6.70 18.90
CA TYR A 178 -2.88 -8.15 18.73
C TYR A 178 -3.79 -8.88 19.72
N ARG A 179 -3.92 -8.41 20.96
CA ARG A 179 -4.87 -8.98 21.93
C ARG A 179 -6.29 -9.00 21.34
N ARG A 180 -6.73 -7.91 20.75
CA ARG A 180 -8.06 -7.78 20.13
C ARG A 180 -8.22 -8.62 18.86
N ILE A 181 -7.20 -8.65 17.99
CA ILE A 181 -7.18 -9.54 16.81
C ILE A 181 -7.41 -10.99 17.23
N ARG A 182 -6.75 -11.44 18.31
CA ARG A 182 -6.87 -12.81 18.82
C ARG A 182 -8.25 -13.12 19.37
N GLU A 183 -8.88 -12.18 20.08
CA GLU A 183 -10.20 -12.40 20.70
C GLU A 183 -11.30 -12.64 19.65
N GLY A 184 -11.11 -12.13 18.43
CA GLY A 184 -12.11 -12.18 17.38
C GLY A 184 -13.34 -11.34 17.75
N MET A 185 -14.22 -11.06 16.79
CA MET A 185 -15.46 -10.29 16.99
C MET A 185 -15.32 -8.76 17.11
N TYR A 186 -14.21 -8.17 16.67
CA TYR A 186 -14.08 -6.71 16.53
C TYR A 186 -13.84 -6.32 15.07
N SER A 187 -14.39 -5.18 14.65
CA SER A 187 -13.98 -4.54 13.41
C SER A 187 -12.54 -4.02 13.53
N LEU A 188 -11.86 -3.80 12.40
CA LEU A 188 -10.50 -3.24 12.44
C LEU A 188 -10.47 -1.86 13.12
N GLU A 189 -11.50 -1.05 12.92
CA GLU A 189 -11.67 0.26 13.57
C GLU A 189 -11.73 0.13 15.10
N GLU A 190 -12.54 -0.79 15.63
CA GLU A 190 -12.65 -1.01 17.08
C GLU A 190 -11.33 -1.48 17.70
N ILE A 191 -10.57 -2.31 16.96
CA ILE A 191 -9.24 -2.77 17.36
C ILE A 191 -8.28 -1.59 17.47
N LEU A 192 -8.25 -0.72 16.46
CA LEU A 192 -7.35 0.44 16.39
C LEU A 192 -7.71 1.50 17.41
N ASP A 193 -8.99 1.76 17.63
CA ASP A 193 -9.47 2.67 18.67
C ASP A 193 -9.03 2.19 20.05
N SER A 194 -9.08 0.88 20.31
CA SER A 194 -8.62 0.31 21.56
C SER A 194 -7.11 0.45 21.73
N ALA A 195 -6.34 0.12 20.71
CA ALA A 195 -4.88 0.28 20.72
C ALA A 195 -4.46 1.75 20.89
N SER A 196 -5.14 2.68 20.22
CA SER A 196 -4.90 4.13 20.34
C SER A 196 -5.14 4.66 21.75
N ARG A 197 -6.15 4.13 22.47
CA ARG A 197 -6.40 4.49 23.87
C ARG A 197 -5.26 4.03 24.79
N GLU A 198 -4.75 2.82 24.61
CA GLU A 198 -3.61 2.31 25.39
C GLU A 198 -2.32 3.11 25.13
N MET A 199 -2.17 3.67 23.92
CA MET A 199 -1.06 4.56 23.57
C MET A 199 -1.15 5.95 24.21
N GLY A 200 -2.17 6.24 25.03
CA GLY A 200 -2.36 7.54 25.68
C GLY A 200 -2.98 8.59 24.76
N GLY A 201 -3.79 8.18 23.78
CA GLY A 201 -4.51 9.07 22.88
C GLY A 201 -3.81 9.38 21.56
N VAL A 202 -2.61 8.83 21.33
CA VAL A 202 -1.99 8.78 20.01
C VAL A 202 -2.83 7.92 19.09
N LYS A 203 -3.16 8.41 17.90
CA LYS A 203 -4.00 7.68 16.95
C LYS A 203 -3.16 6.70 16.14
N LEU A 204 -3.57 5.43 16.16
CA LEU A 204 -3.25 4.50 15.09
C LEU A 204 -4.27 4.69 13.99
N LEU A 205 -3.80 5.06 12.81
CA LEU A 205 -4.63 5.12 11.62
C LEU A 205 -4.51 3.81 10.87
N TYR A 206 -5.58 3.44 10.19
CA TYR A 206 -5.50 2.50 9.08
C TYR A 206 -5.94 3.17 7.82
N GLU A 207 -5.31 2.75 6.72
CA GLU A 207 -5.67 3.26 5.42
C GLU A 207 -5.90 2.08 4.47
N PRO A 208 -7.15 1.85 4.03
CA PRO A 208 -7.46 0.88 3.00
C PRO A 208 -6.77 1.25 1.69
N VAL A 209 -5.91 0.36 1.20
CA VAL A 209 -5.19 0.58 -0.07
C VAL A 209 -6.15 0.74 -1.24
N THR A 210 -7.31 0.09 -1.19
CA THR A 210 -8.35 0.21 -2.21
C THR A 210 -8.91 1.61 -2.31
N GLY A 211 -9.18 2.27 -1.19
CA GLY A 211 -9.71 3.65 -1.17
C GLY A 211 -8.70 4.63 -1.74
N LEU A 212 -7.46 4.61 -1.24
CA LEU A 212 -6.38 5.47 -1.75
C LEU A 212 -6.13 5.30 -3.24
N THR A 213 -6.00 4.05 -3.69
CA THR A 213 -5.69 3.76 -5.08
C THR A 213 -6.85 4.16 -5.97
N TYR A 214 -8.09 3.95 -5.54
CA TYR A 214 -9.27 4.47 -6.21
C TYR A 214 -9.24 5.99 -6.32
N GLU A 215 -9.11 6.70 -5.20
CA GLU A 215 -9.09 8.16 -5.16
C GLU A 215 -7.98 8.74 -6.04
N ALA A 216 -6.75 8.23 -5.90
CA ALA A 216 -5.60 8.69 -6.66
C ALA A 216 -5.77 8.44 -8.16
N TRP A 217 -6.23 7.23 -8.53
CA TRP A 217 -6.36 6.85 -9.93
C TRP A 217 -7.52 7.58 -10.61
N ILE A 218 -8.69 7.65 -9.98
CA ILE A 218 -9.83 8.40 -10.52
C ILE A 218 -9.49 9.89 -10.65
N SER A 219 -8.85 10.49 -9.63
CA SER A 219 -8.40 11.89 -9.72
C SER A 219 -7.44 12.09 -10.90
N GLN A 220 -6.55 11.13 -11.15
CA GLN A 220 -5.66 11.16 -12.29
C GLN A 220 -6.39 11.06 -13.63
N LEU A 221 -7.38 10.16 -13.74
CA LEU A 221 -8.19 10.02 -14.94
C LEU A 221 -9.00 11.29 -15.22
N ILE A 222 -9.64 11.88 -14.22
CA ILE A 222 -10.39 13.13 -14.36
C ILE A 222 -9.46 14.26 -14.81
N ALA A 223 -8.31 14.44 -14.16
CA ALA A 223 -7.38 15.50 -14.55
C ALA A 223 -6.75 15.27 -15.93
N SER A 224 -6.62 14.02 -16.38
CA SER A 224 -6.15 13.71 -17.74
C SER A 224 -7.07 14.25 -18.84
N LEU A 225 -8.31 14.61 -18.50
CA LEU A 225 -9.25 15.28 -19.39
C LEU A 225 -8.93 16.77 -19.60
N ARG A 226 -8.04 17.37 -18.79
CA ARG A 226 -7.65 18.78 -18.92
C ARG A 226 -6.80 19.00 -20.16
N SER A 227 -7.00 20.12 -20.86
CA SER A 227 -6.31 20.43 -22.11
C SER A 227 -4.79 20.45 -22.00
N GLU A 228 -4.27 20.99 -20.90
CA GLU A 228 -2.86 21.09 -20.59
C GLU A 228 -2.23 19.72 -20.30
N GLU A 229 -2.95 18.83 -19.62
CA GLU A 229 -2.50 17.46 -19.37
C GLU A 229 -2.47 16.63 -20.65
N GLN A 230 -3.47 16.80 -21.52
CA GLN A 230 -3.49 16.18 -22.85
C GLN A 230 -2.32 16.67 -23.71
N ALA A 231 -2.05 17.97 -23.73
CA ALA A 231 -0.91 18.54 -24.45
C ALA A 231 0.42 18.02 -23.91
N ALA A 232 0.60 18.01 -22.59
CA ALA A 232 1.80 17.48 -21.94
C ALA A 232 1.97 15.97 -22.22
N ARG A 233 0.89 15.18 -22.23
CA ARG A 233 0.93 13.76 -22.60
C ARG A 233 1.37 13.56 -24.04
N LYS A 234 0.80 14.31 -24.99
CA LYS A 234 1.21 14.26 -26.40
C LYS A 234 2.68 14.59 -26.56
N GLU A 235 3.19 15.60 -25.85
CA GLU A 235 4.61 15.95 -25.87
C GLU A 235 5.49 14.82 -25.30
N ARG A 236 5.11 14.21 -24.17
CA ARG A 236 5.85 13.05 -23.63
C ARG A 236 5.92 11.90 -24.62
N VAL A 237 4.81 11.58 -25.30
CA VAL A 237 4.77 10.54 -26.34
C VAL A 237 5.63 10.93 -27.55
N ARG A 238 5.59 12.20 -27.97
CA ARG A 238 6.44 12.75 -29.04
C ARG A 238 7.92 12.56 -28.73
N CYS A 239 8.37 12.99 -27.55
CA CYS A 239 9.75 12.82 -27.10
C CYS A 239 10.16 11.34 -27.04
N MET A 240 9.27 10.46 -26.56
CA MET A 240 9.53 9.02 -26.51
C MET A 240 9.73 8.42 -27.91
N MET A 241 8.83 8.73 -28.86
CA MET A 241 8.94 8.25 -30.24
C MET A 241 10.20 8.77 -30.93
N ALA A 242 10.53 10.05 -30.74
CA ALA A 242 11.75 10.65 -31.27
C ALA A 242 13.02 9.98 -30.71
N ARG A 243 13.02 9.60 -29.43
CA ARG A 243 14.15 8.94 -28.77
C ARG A 243 14.36 7.50 -29.23
N ILE A 244 13.28 6.75 -29.47
CA ILE A 244 13.37 5.37 -30.00
C ILE A 244 13.91 5.38 -31.44
N GLY A 245 13.65 6.46 -32.20
CA GLY A 245 14.07 6.60 -33.58
C GLY A 245 13.23 5.74 -34.54
N GLY A 246 13.52 5.85 -35.84
CA GLY A 246 12.88 5.03 -36.88
C GLY A 246 11.53 5.54 -37.41
N LEU A 247 11.05 6.70 -36.96
CA LEU A 247 9.84 7.36 -37.48
C LEU A 247 10.17 8.78 -37.96
N GLY A 248 9.59 9.18 -39.10
CA GLY A 248 9.65 10.57 -39.56
C GLY A 248 8.73 11.49 -38.73
N LEU A 249 8.98 12.80 -38.74
CA LEU A 249 8.20 13.79 -37.97
C LEU A 249 6.70 13.74 -38.33
N ASP A 250 6.38 13.62 -39.61
CA ASP A 250 4.98 13.53 -40.06
C ASP A 250 4.29 12.25 -39.56
N GLU A 251 5.03 11.14 -39.49
CA GLU A 251 4.51 9.88 -38.98
C GLU A 251 4.27 9.93 -37.46
N ILE A 252 5.15 10.61 -36.72
CA ILE A 252 4.97 10.88 -35.29
C ILE A 252 3.67 11.68 -35.09
N GLU A 253 3.44 12.74 -35.85
CA GLU A 253 2.26 13.58 -35.68
C GLU A 253 0.95 12.85 -36.03
N VAL A 254 0.95 12.00 -37.07
CA VAL A 254 -0.19 11.12 -37.38
C VAL A 254 -0.49 10.17 -36.23
N ARG A 255 0.53 9.62 -35.56
CA ARG A 255 0.34 8.73 -34.41
C ARG A 255 -0.11 9.48 -33.16
N LEU A 256 0.37 10.70 -32.94
CA LEU A 256 -0.06 11.55 -31.82
C LEU A 256 -1.55 11.90 -31.90
N ASN A 257 -2.08 12.10 -33.10
CA ASN A 257 -3.51 12.33 -33.32
C ASN A 257 -4.39 11.10 -33.01
N LYS A 258 -3.80 9.91 -32.91
CA LYS A 258 -4.48 8.67 -32.50
C LYS A 258 -4.32 8.35 -31.02
N VAL A 259 -3.56 9.16 -30.26
CA VAL A 259 -3.40 8.96 -28.81
C VAL A 259 -4.75 9.27 -28.15
N ALA A 260 -5.39 8.21 -27.65
CA ALA A 260 -6.65 8.34 -26.94
C ALA A 260 -6.48 9.18 -25.66
N VAL A 261 -7.46 10.03 -25.39
CA VAL A 261 -7.51 10.86 -24.17
C VAL A 261 -7.56 9.97 -22.93
N LEU A 262 -8.42 8.95 -22.97
CA LEU A 262 -8.54 7.92 -21.93
C LEU A 262 -8.10 6.56 -22.48
N PRO A 263 -7.55 5.68 -21.63
CA PRO A 263 -7.46 4.25 -21.95
C PRO A 263 -8.85 3.66 -22.17
N THR A 264 -8.92 2.57 -22.94
CA THR A 264 -10.18 1.85 -23.16
C THR A 264 -10.71 1.22 -21.87
N PRO A 265 -12.02 0.94 -21.77
CA PRO A 265 -12.60 0.24 -20.62
C PRO A 265 -11.86 -1.07 -20.28
N ALA A 266 -11.50 -1.85 -21.31
CA ALA A 266 -10.79 -3.11 -21.13
C ALA A 266 -9.37 -2.92 -20.57
N GLU A 267 -8.66 -1.88 -20.99
CA GLU A 267 -7.34 -1.55 -20.43
C GLU A 267 -7.44 -1.09 -18.99
N LEU A 268 -8.44 -0.26 -18.65
CA LEU A 268 -8.69 0.16 -17.27
C LEU A 268 -9.07 -1.02 -16.38
N GLN A 269 -9.94 -1.91 -16.85
CA GLN A 269 -10.33 -3.12 -16.12
C GLN A 269 -9.12 -4.02 -15.86
N ALA A 270 -8.30 -4.29 -16.89
CA ALA A 270 -7.12 -5.12 -16.75
C ALA A 270 -6.10 -4.55 -15.75
N LEU A 271 -5.93 -3.22 -15.72
CA LEU A 271 -5.07 -2.55 -14.73
C LEU A 271 -5.62 -2.68 -13.31
N TRP A 272 -6.94 -2.56 -13.12
CA TRP A 272 -7.58 -2.70 -11.80
C TRP A 272 -7.54 -4.13 -11.29
N ASP A 273 -7.85 -5.07 -12.17
CA ASP A 273 -7.81 -6.49 -11.88
C ASP A 273 -6.38 -6.92 -11.54
N MET A 274 -5.37 -6.39 -12.24
CA MET A 274 -3.96 -6.61 -11.90
C MET A 274 -3.62 -5.99 -10.51
N MET A 275 -4.03 -4.75 -10.25
CA MET A 275 -3.74 -4.06 -9.01
C MET A 275 -4.19 -4.88 -7.78
N PHE A 276 -5.42 -5.40 -7.81
CA PHE A 276 -6.01 -6.15 -6.70
C PHE A 276 -5.95 -7.67 -6.88
N MET A 277 -5.10 -8.13 -7.82
CA MET A 277 -4.82 -9.54 -8.06
C MET A 277 -6.08 -10.37 -8.39
N ILE A 278 -7.09 -9.76 -9.01
CA ILE A 278 -8.30 -10.43 -9.50
C ILE A 278 -7.94 -11.32 -10.70
N ASP A 279 -6.94 -10.91 -11.48
CA ASP A 279 -6.38 -11.69 -12.59
C ASP A 279 -5.73 -13.01 -12.12
N LEU A 280 -5.20 -13.04 -10.90
CA LEU A 280 -4.60 -14.23 -10.29
C LEU A 280 -5.57 -14.99 -9.38
N PHE A 281 -6.44 -14.26 -8.67
CA PHE A 281 -7.37 -14.76 -7.66
C PHE A 281 -8.76 -14.15 -7.91
N PRO A 282 -9.58 -14.70 -8.83
CA PRO A 282 -10.85 -14.10 -9.24
C PRO A 282 -11.83 -13.82 -8.09
N GLU A 283 -11.75 -14.58 -6.99
CA GLU A 283 -12.54 -14.35 -5.77
C GLU A 283 -12.31 -12.98 -5.13
N ASN A 284 -11.18 -12.32 -5.41
CA ASN A 284 -10.90 -10.96 -4.94
C ASN A 284 -11.84 -9.92 -5.56
N ALA A 285 -12.54 -10.24 -6.66
CA ALA A 285 -13.58 -9.38 -7.22
C ALA A 285 -14.73 -9.11 -6.23
N ALA A 286 -15.00 -10.03 -5.29
CA ALA A 286 -16.01 -9.79 -4.25
C ALA A 286 -15.59 -8.71 -3.24
N ARG A 287 -14.29 -8.43 -3.10
CA ARG A 287 -13.73 -7.47 -2.15
C ARG A 287 -13.34 -6.16 -2.82
N PHE A 288 -12.84 -6.23 -4.06
CA PHE A 288 -12.23 -5.10 -4.75
C PHE A 288 -12.83 -4.86 -6.13
N GLY A 289 -13.79 -5.66 -6.58
CA GLY A 289 -14.36 -5.56 -7.92
C GLY A 289 -14.96 -4.19 -8.19
N LEU A 290 -14.61 -3.62 -9.33
CA LEU A 290 -15.08 -2.32 -9.79
C LEU A 290 -15.27 -2.38 -11.29
N ASP A 291 -16.42 -1.89 -11.78
CA ASP A 291 -16.71 -1.86 -13.22
C ASP A 291 -16.10 -0.61 -13.85
N MET A 292 -14.96 -0.79 -14.52
CA MET A 292 -14.26 0.29 -15.19
C MET A 292 -14.97 0.79 -16.45
N GLY A 293 -15.92 0.03 -17.00
CA GLY A 293 -16.78 0.46 -18.10
C GLY A 293 -17.69 1.60 -17.68
N VAL A 294 -18.36 1.46 -16.53
CA VAL A 294 -19.22 2.51 -15.96
C VAL A 294 -18.42 3.79 -15.69
N ILE A 295 -17.22 3.66 -15.11
CA ILE A 295 -16.33 4.81 -14.85
C ILE A 295 -15.95 5.50 -16.17
N HIS A 296 -15.53 4.71 -17.16
CA HIS A 296 -15.14 5.24 -18.46
C HIS A 296 -16.29 5.99 -19.15
N GLU A 297 -17.52 5.47 -19.12
CA GLU A 297 -18.70 6.12 -19.69
C GLU A 297 -18.95 7.50 -19.08
N VAL A 298 -18.88 7.61 -17.75
CA VAL A 298 -19.04 8.90 -17.04
C VAL A 298 -17.95 9.89 -17.45
N LEU A 299 -16.70 9.43 -17.56
CA LEU A 299 -15.57 10.29 -17.94
C LEU A 299 -15.67 10.76 -19.40
N VAL A 300 -16.15 9.92 -20.32
CA VAL A 300 -16.37 10.30 -21.72
C VAL A 300 -17.52 11.30 -21.86
N ASP A 301 -18.62 11.11 -21.13
CA ASP A 301 -19.72 12.09 -21.07
C ASP A 301 -19.22 13.44 -20.54
N ALA A 302 -18.42 13.43 -19.47
CA ALA A 302 -17.82 14.65 -18.92
C ALA A 302 -16.87 15.33 -19.91
N ALA A 303 -16.04 14.57 -20.64
CA ALA A 303 -15.13 15.12 -21.66
C ALA A 303 -15.88 15.74 -22.84
N SER A 304 -17.06 15.22 -23.19
CA SER A 304 -17.87 15.72 -24.30
C SER A 304 -18.60 17.03 -24.00
N ARG A 305 -18.69 17.42 -22.72
CA ARG A 305 -19.37 18.65 -22.24
C ARG A 305 -18.40 19.81 -22.01
N ARG A 306 -17.10 19.61 -22.18
CA ARG A 306 -16.05 20.64 -22.09
C ARG A 306 -15.72 21.22 -23.45
#